data_AF-A0A2S6T850-F1
#
_entry.id   AF-A0A2S6T850-F1
#
_cell.length_a   1.000
_cell.length_b   1.000
_cell.length_c   1.000
_cell.angle_alpha   90.00
_cell.angle_beta   90.00
_cell.angle_gamma   90.00
#
_symmetry.space_group_name_H-M   'P 1'
#
loop_
_entity.id
_entity.type
_entity.pdbx_description
1 polymer ?
#
loop_
_entity_poly.entity_id
_entity_poly.type
_entity_poly.pdbx_seq_one_letter_code
_entity_poly.pdbx_strand_id
1 'polypeptide(L)'
;MTVRVAIVGSGPSGFYTADALLRSGANVEIDVIDRLPTPFGLIRAGVAPDHQKTKNVQRAYEKTAMNEKVEYFGNVDIGSDV
;
A
#
# COMPACT_ATOMS: atom_id res chain seq x y z
N MET A 1 22.16 6.52 -6.41
CA MET A 1 21.00 7.28 -6.92
C MET A 1 19.75 6.71 -6.27
N THR A 2 18.86 7.54 -5.75
CA THR A 2 17.58 7.07 -5.17
C THR A 2 16.59 6.80 -6.29
N VAL A 3 15.90 5.66 -6.25
CA VAL A 3 14.83 5.30 -7.19
C VAL A 3 13.49 5.64 -6.57
N ARG A 4 12.66 6.42 -7.25
CA ARG A 4 11.30 6.74 -6.80
C ARG A 4 10.30 5.81 -7.48
N VAL A 5 9.43 5.19 -6.70
CA VAL A 5 8.46 4.22 -7.18
C VAL A 5 7.06 4.64 -6.77
N ALA A 6 6.20 4.90 -7.75
CA ALA A 6 4.77 5.08 -7.52
C ALA A 6 4.05 3.72 -7.65
N ILE A 7 3.27 3.35 -6.64
CA ILE A 7 2.42 2.17 -6.63
C ILE A 7 0.97 2.64 -6.68
N VAL A 8 0.27 2.33 -7.77
CA VAL A 8 -1.15 2.68 -7.95
C VAL A 8 -2.01 1.54 -7.41
N GLY A 9 -2.66 1.79 -6.27
CA GLY A 9 -3.51 0.86 -5.53
C GLY A 9 -2.87 0.36 -4.23
N SER A 10 -3.59 0.55 -3.13
CA SER A 10 -3.16 0.20 -1.76
C SER A 10 -3.71 -1.15 -1.27
N GLY A 11 -4.06 -2.04 -2.18
CA GLY A 11 -4.49 -3.40 -1.87
C GLY A 11 -3.33 -4.33 -1.47
N PRO A 12 -3.59 -5.64 -1.32
CA PRO A 12 -2.55 -6.62 -1.02
C PRO A 12 -1.35 -6.58 -1.96
N SER A 13 -1.58 -6.53 -3.27
CA SER A 13 -0.50 -6.48 -4.26
C SER A 13 0.38 -5.26 -4.05
N GLY A 14 -0.22 -4.06 -3.88
CA GLY A 14 0.52 -2.83 -3.67
C GLY A 14 1.41 -2.87 -2.42
N PHE A 15 0.86 -3.30 -1.28
CA PHE A 15 1.65 -3.39 -0.05
C PHE A 15 2.70 -4.51 -0.08
N TYR A 16 2.43 -5.64 -0.73
CA TYR A 16 3.46 -6.67 -0.91
C TYR A 16 4.59 -6.20 -1.82
N THR A 17 4.28 -5.45 -2.88
CA THR A 17 5.30 -4.83 -3.74
C THR A 17 6.12 -3.82 -2.94
N ALA A 18 5.49 -2.97 -2.13
CA ALA A 18 6.20 -2.01 -1.28
C ALA A 18 7.15 -2.71 -0.29
N ASP A 19 6.68 -3.74 0.44
CA ASP A 19 7.52 -4.52 1.36
C ASP A 19 8.69 -5.20 0.64
N ALA A 20 8.46 -5.76 -0.56
CA ALA A 20 9.51 -6.38 -1.36
C ALA A 20 10.57 -5.35 -1.80
N LEU A 21 10.16 -4.16 -2.22
CA LEU A 21 11.08 -3.06 -2.59
C LEU A 21 11.93 -2.61 -1.39
N LEU A 22 11.31 -2.45 -0.21
CA LEU A 22 12.04 -2.11 1.02
C LEU A 22 13.09 -3.17 1.40
N ARG A 23 12.79 -4.46 1.13
CA ARG A 23 13.70 -5.58 1.40
C ARG A 23 14.75 -5.82 0.32
N SER A 24 14.64 -5.18 -0.84
CA SER A 24 15.53 -5.42 -1.98
C SER A 24 16.98 -4.95 -1.76
N GLY A 25 17.21 -4.09 -0.74
CA GLY A 25 18.50 -3.43 -0.52
C GLY A 25 18.76 -2.25 -1.46
N ALA A 26 17.87 -1.98 -2.41
CA ALA A 26 17.94 -0.78 -3.24
C ALA A 26 17.60 0.48 -2.43
N ASN A 27 18.20 1.61 -2.82
CA ASN A 27 17.83 2.90 -2.25
C ASN A 27 16.55 3.42 -2.93
N VAL A 28 15.40 3.20 -2.31
CA VAL A 28 14.07 3.53 -2.85
C VAL A 28 13.29 4.49 -1.96
N GLU A 29 12.48 5.34 -2.59
CA GLU A 29 11.37 6.10 -1.99
C GLU A 29 10.08 5.63 -2.68
N ILE A 30 9.02 5.37 -1.92
CA ILE A 30 7.80 4.70 -2.39
C ILE A 30 6.58 5.56 -2.07
N ASP A 31 5.81 5.89 -3.09
CA ASP A 31 4.52 6.55 -2.96
C ASP A 31 3.40 5.54 -3.27
N VAL A 32 2.56 5.25 -2.29
CA VAL A 32 1.36 4.40 -2.48
C VAL A 32 0.16 5.30 -2.68
N ILE A 33 -0.45 5.24 -3.87
CA ILE A 33 -1.54 6.12 -4.27
C ILE A 33 -2.83 5.29 -4.39
N ASP A 34 -3.93 5.75 -3.81
CA ASP A 34 -5.23 5.08 -3.89
C ASP A 34 -6.38 6.07 -4.10
N ARG A 35 -7.33 5.69 -4.95
CA ARG A 35 -8.56 6.47 -5.19
C ARG A 35 -9.47 6.53 -3.97
N LEU A 36 -9.39 5.56 -3.06
CA LEU A 36 -10.17 5.58 -1.82
C LEU A 36 -9.40 6.31 -0.71
N PRO A 37 -10.09 6.98 0.23
CA PRO A 37 -9.44 7.60 1.38
C PRO A 37 -8.84 6.57 2.35
N THR A 38 -9.31 5.32 2.30
CA THR A 38 -8.86 4.25 3.21
C THR A 38 -8.04 3.20 2.49
N PRO A 39 -6.90 2.75 3.08
CA PRO A 39 -6.04 1.78 2.44
C PRO A 39 -6.56 0.33 2.53
N PHE A 40 -5.77 -0.61 2.03
CA PHE A 40 -5.88 -2.08 2.13
C PHE A 40 -6.86 -2.74 1.16
N GLY A 41 -7.54 -1.97 0.32
CA GLY A 41 -8.40 -2.48 -0.76
C GLY A 41 -9.36 -3.58 -0.29
N LEU A 42 -9.34 -4.74 -0.94
CA LEU A 42 -10.25 -5.84 -0.64
C LEU A 42 -10.02 -6.50 0.73
N ILE A 43 -8.86 -6.34 1.38
CA ILE A 43 -8.70 -6.81 2.76
C ILE A 43 -9.64 -6.04 3.69
N ARG A 44 -9.83 -4.74 3.44
CA ARG A 44 -10.78 -3.91 4.17
C ARG A 44 -12.21 -4.14 3.67
N ALA A 45 -12.43 -3.92 2.38
CA ALA A 45 -13.75 -3.75 1.78
C ALA A 45 -14.34 -5.02 1.14
N GLY A 46 -13.55 -6.07 0.93
CA GLY A 46 -13.98 -7.30 0.25
C GLY A 46 -14.10 -8.51 1.18
N VAL A 47 -13.11 -8.74 2.04
CA VAL A 47 -13.11 -9.85 2.99
C VAL A 47 -14.32 -9.74 3.91
N ALA A 48 -15.12 -10.81 3.94
CA ALA A 48 -16.36 -10.87 4.68
C ALA A 48 -16.14 -10.60 6.19
N PRO A 49 -17.12 -9.99 6.87
CA PRO A 49 -16.96 -9.50 8.24
C PRO A 49 -16.80 -10.60 9.30
N ASP A 50 -17.18 -11.83 8.99
CA ASP A 50 -16.94 -13.03 9.81
C ASP A 50 -15.55 -13.65 9.58
N HIS A 51 -14.81 -13.21 8.55
CA HIS A 51 -13.47 -13.70 8.18
C HIS A 51 -12.35 -12.82 8.74
N GLN A 52 -12.43 -12.47 10.03
CA GLN A 52 -11.48 -11.55 10.70
C GLN A 52 -10.03 -12.04 10.66
N LYS A 53 -9.80 -13.37 10.70
CA LYS A 53 -8.45 -13.93 10.62
C LYS A 53 -7.73 -13.54 9.33
N THR A 54 -8.43 -13.49 8.21
CA THR A 54 -7.86 -13.07 6.91
C THR A 54 -7.48 -11.60 6.92
N LYS A 55 -8.20 -10.75 7.68
CA LYS A 55 -7.89 -9.32 7.82
C LYS A 55 -6.62 -9.04 8.63
N ASN A 56 -6.10 -10.01 9.40
CA ASN A 56 -4.88 -9.83 10.21
C ASN A 56 -3.65 -9.43 9.39
N VAL A 57 -3.62 -9.71 8.08
CA VAL A 57 -2.54 -9.29 7.18
C VAL A 57 -2.36 -7.76 7.16
N GLN A 58 -3.40 -6.98 7.51
CA GLN A 58 -3.31 -5.52 7.62
C GLN A 58 -2.18 -5.06 8.54
N ARG A 59 -1.83 -5.84 9.58
CA ARG A 59 -0.71 -5.51 10.49
C ARG A 59 0.64 -5.47 9.77
N ALA A 60 0.83 -6.34 8.77
CA ALA A 60 2.04 -6.32 7.95
C ALA A 60 2.04 -5.07 7.06
N TYR A 61 0.89 -4.71 6.49
CA TYR A 61 0.76 -3.52 5.65
C TYR A 61 0.97 -2.23 6.45
N GLU A 62 0.43 -2.14 7.67
CA GLU A 62 0.67 -1.04 8.60
C GLU A 62 2.16 -0.87 8.89
N LYS A 63 2.88 -1.98 9.14
CA LYS A 63 4.33 -1.94 9.33
C LYS A 63 5.07 -1.41 8.09
N THR A 64 4.66 -1.81 6.90
CA THR A 64 5.21 -1.30 5.64
C THR A 64 4.90 0.19 5.47
N ALA A 65 3.67 0.62 5.74
CA ALA A 65 3.22 2.01 5.62
C ALA A 65 3.92 2.95 6.61
N MET A 66 4.31 2.46 7.79
CA MET A 66 5.04 3.23 8.80
C MET A 66 6.54 3.35 8.52
N ASN A 67 7.05 2.76 7.43
CA ASN A 67 8.44 2.94 7.04
C ASN A 67 8.67 4.38 6.55
N GLU A 68 9.76 5.01 6.97
CA GLU A 68 10.10 6.40 6.60
C GLU A 68 10.25 6.63 5.08
N LYS A 69 10.46 5.56 4.31
CA LYS A 69 10.61 5.59 2.85
C LYS A 69 9.29 5.38 2.11
N VAL A 70 8.17 5.27 2.84
CA VAL A 70 6.84 5.00 2.27
C VAL A 70 5.91 6.14 2.66
N GLU A 71 5.31 6.77 1.66
CA GLU A 71 4.22 7.74 1.83
C GLU A 71 2.91 7.19 1.24
N TYR A 72 1.79 7.58 1.84
CA TYR A 72 0.45 7.17 1.39
C TYR A 72 -0.38 8.38 0.98
N PHE A 73 -0.92 8.32 -0.23
CA PHE A 73 -1.80 9.34 -0.81
C PHE A 73 -3.14 8.70 -1.15
N GLY A 74 -4.08 8.79 -0.20
CA GLY A 74 -5.46 8.35 -0.41
C GLY A 74 -6.31 9.44 -1.05
N ASN A 75 -7.47 9.06 -1.57
CA ASN A 75 -8.42 9.96 -2.24
C ASN A 75 -7.79 10.68 -3.45
N VAL A 76 -6.98 9.95 -4.23
CA VAL A 76 -6.37 10.41 -5.50
C VAL A 76 -6.62 9.36 -6.57
N ASP A 77 -7.43 9.70 -7.57
CA ASP A 77 -7.79 8.80 -8.67
C ASP A 77 -6.90 9.02 -9.90
N ILE A 78 -5.97 8.09 -10.14
CA ILE A 78 -5.07 8.12 -11.30
C ILE A 78 -5.87 7.87 -12.58
N GLY A 79 -5.74 8.78 -13.55
CA GLY A 79 -6.53 8.81 -14.77
C GLY A 79 -7.70 9.81 -14.73
N SER A 80 -8.01 10.37 -13.55
CA SER A 80 -9.03 11.43 -13.38
C SER A 80 -8.43 12.70 -12.78
N ASP A 81 -7.76 12.58 -11.63
CA ASP A 81 -7.17 13.71 -10.90
C ASP A 81 -5.76 14.05 -11.40
N VAL A 82 -5.01 13.03 -11.83
CA VAL A 82 -3.61 13.09 -12.32
C VAL A 82 -3.43 12.14 -13.50
#